data_AF-T0XX14-F1
#
_entry.id   AF-T0XX14-F1
#
_cell.length_a   1.000
_cell.length_b   1.000
_cell.length_c   1.000
_cell.angle_alpha   90.00
_cell.angle_beta   90.00
_cell.angle_gamma   90.00
#
_symmetry.space_group_name_H-M   'P 1'
#
loop_
_entity.id
_entity.type
_entity.pdbx_description
1 polymer ?
#
loop_
_entity_poly.entity_id
_entity_poly.type
_entity_poly.pdbx_seq_one_letter_code
_entity_poly.pdbx_strand_id
1 'polypeptide(L)'
;STGTTVSHISDIVTDGSIYAVEFAPEPFQKLLLLSVERNNILPILENSRNPEKYSFFIDRKIDLIYQDISQRDQLDIFKRNLEFFPDWQQAILVLKLRSISSRSDLTETLESSISGLDDYFIRKKVDLSPIHRSHYMILMERRKRVPID
;
A
#
# COMPACT_ATOMS: atom_id res chain seq x y z
N SER A 1 -14.19 4.50 -5.27
CA SER A 1 -13.17 4.24 -6.30
C SER A 1 -12.62 2.86 -6.05
N THR A 2 -13.29 1.82 -6.55
CA THR A 2 -12.98 0.44 -6.17
C THR A 2 -12.78 -0.40 -7.42
N GLY A 3 -11.59 -1.01 -7.54
CA GLY A 3 -11.16 -1.83 -8.68
C GLY A 3 -10.42 -1.08 -9.81
N THR A 4 -10.39 0.26 -9.82
CA THR A 4 -9.70 1.02 -10.88
C THR A 4 -8.19 0.88 -10.79
N THR A 5 -7.57 1.11 -9.63
CA THR A 5 -6.11 1.04 -9.53
C THR A 5 -5.60 -0.39 -9.75
N VAL A 6 -6.25 -1.40 -9.16
CA VAL A 6 -5.85 -2.81 -9.30
C VAL A 6 -5.93 -3.29 -10.74
N SER A 7 -6.94 -2.88 -11.52
CA SER A 7 -7.00 -3.21 -12.95
C SER A 7 -5.83 -2.62 -13.74
N HIS A 8 -5.46 -1.36 -13.48
CA HIS A 8 -4.32 -0.74 -14.15
C HIS A 8 -2.98 -1.38 -13.74
N ILE A 9 -2.83 -1.76 -12.46
CA ILE A 9 -1.65 -2.50 -12.01
C ILE A 9 -1.59 -3.87 -12.69
N SER A 10 -2.72 -4.56 -12.82
CA SER A 10 -2.81 -5.84 -13.55
C SER A 10 -2.40 -5.71 -15.02
N ASP A 11 -2.77 -4.62 -15.68
CA ASP A 11 -2.36 -4.37 -17.07
C ASP A 11 -0.83 -4.12 -17.18
N ILE A 12 -0.18 -3.63 -16.10
CA ILE A 12 1.28 -3.41 -16.02
C ILE A 12 2.01 -4.72 -15.67
N VAL A 13 1.47 -5.51 -14.74
CA VAL A 13 2.08 -6.75 -14.23
C VAL A 13 1.70 -7.91 -15.16
N THR A 14 2.37 -7.99 -16.31
CA THR A 14 2.10 -9.01 -17.34
C THR A 14 2.63 -10.40 -16.98
N ASP A 15 3.68 -10.48 -16.15
CA ASP A 15 4.27 -11.72 -15.66
C ASP A 15 4.43 -11.66 -14.13
N GLY A 16 3.34 -11.95 -13.43
CA GLY A 16 3.27 -11.88 -11.97
C GLY A 16 1.84 -12.03 -11.45
N SER A 17 1.69 -11.94 -10.13
CA SER A 17 0.40 -12.02 -9.45
C SER A 17 0.19 -10.82 -8.53
N ILE A 18 -1.06 -10.42 -8.36
CA ILE A 18 -1.48 -9.30 -7.51
C ILE A 18 -2.39 -9.84 -6.41
N TYR A 19 -1.89 -9.82 -5.18
CA TYR A 19 -2.69 -10.09 -3.99
C TYR A 19 -3.47 -8.83 -3.60
N ALA A 20 -4.74 -8.77 -3.99
CA ALA A 20 -5.58 -7.60 -3.79
C ALA A 20 -6.40 -7.75 -2.49
N VAL A 21 -5.91 -7.15 -1.40
CA VAL A 21 -6.57 -7.17 -0.08
C VAL A 21 -7.60 -6.06 0.00
N GLU A 22 -8.85 -6.43 0.26
CA GLU A 22 -9.98 -5.52 0.46
C GLU A 22 -10.83 -6.02 1.62
N PHE A 23 -11.25 -5.14 2.52
CA PHE A 23 -12.01 -5.52 3.73
C PHE A 23 -13.52 -5.28 3.57
N ALA A 24 -13.90 -4.34 2.69
CA ALA A 24 -15.28 -3.91 2.53
C ALA A 24 -16.01 -4.83 1.53
N PRO A 25 -17.15 -5.45 1.92
CA PRO A 25 -17.84 -6.43 1.06
C PRO A 25 -18.28 -5.87 -0.30
N GLU A 26 -18.80 -4.65 -0.35
CA GLU A 26 -19.28 -4.05 -1.61
C GLU A 26 -18.12 -3.77 -2.61
N PRO A 27 -17.02 -3.10 -2.21
CA PRO A 27 -15.80 -3.04 -3.00
C PRO A 27 -15.25 -4.41 -3.44
N PHE A 28 -15.28 -5.39 -2.54
CA PHE A 28 -14.76 -6.72 -2.80
C PHE A 28 -15.55 -7.44 -3.90
N GLN A 29 -16.87 -7.27 -3.98
CA GLN A 29 -17.66 -7.86 -5.07
C GLN A 29 -17.16 -7.42 -6.45
N LYS A 30 -16.79 -6.14 -6.60
CA LYS A 30 -16.24 -5.60 -7.85
C LYS A 30 -14.84 -6.17 -8.13
N LEU A 31 -14.01 -6.28 -7.09
CA LEU A 31 -12.69 -6.90 -7.19
C LEU A 31 -12.78 -8.39 -7.57
N LEU A 32 -13.75 -9.12 -7.03
CA LEU A 32 -13.99 -10.52 -7.35
C LEU A 32 -14.37 -10.68 -8.83
N LEU A 33 -15.31 -9.88 -9.33
CA LEU A 33 -15.66 -9.87 -10.77
C LEU A 33 -14.44 -9.57 -11.64
N LEU A 34 -13.61 -8.59 -11.22
CA LEU A 34 -12.38 -8.25 -11.93
C LEU A 34 -11.39 -9.42 -11.99
N SER A 35 -11.28 -10.19 -10.90
CA SER A 35 -10.38 -11.35 -10.84
C SER A 35 -10.83 -12.51 -11.73
N VAL A 36 -12.12 -12.62 -12.02
CA VAL A 36 -12.64 -13.60 -12.99
C VAL A 36 -12.20 -13.25 -14.42
N GLU A 37 -12.10 -11.96 -14.74
CA GLU A 37 -11.64 -11.49 -16.05
C GLU A 37 -10.11 -11.49 -16.18
N ARG A 38 -9.38 -11.38 -15.06
CA ARG A 38 -7.92 -11.20 -15.02
C ARG A 38 -7.27 -12.19 -14.06
N ASN A 39 -6.69 -13.25 -14.63
CA ASN A 39 -6.09 -14.38 -13.88
C ASN A 39 -4.90 -14.01 -13.00
N ASN A 40 -4.26 -12.85 -13.23
CA ASN A 40 -3.16 -12.36 -12.39
C ASN A 40 -3.64 -11.61 -11.13
N ILE A 41 -4.95 -11.45 -10.91
CA ILE A 41 -5.51 -10.84 -9.70
C ILE A 41 -6.01 -11.94 -8.77
N LEU A 42 -5.47 -11.97 -7.56
CA LEU A 42 -5.84 -12.89 -6.49
C LEU A 42 -6.55 -12.08 -5.38
N PRO A 43 -7.90 -12.05 -5.36
CA PRO A 43 -8.64 -11.22 -4.42
C PRO A 43 -8.68 -11.83 -3.03
N ILE A 44 -8.50 -11.01 -1.99
CA ILE A 44 -8.51 -11.43 -0.58
C ILE A 44 -9.48 -10.54 0.19
N LEU A 45 -10.55 -11.14 0.75
CA LEU A 45 -11.51 -10.44 1.60
C LEU A 45 -11.05 -10.45 3.06
N GLU A 46 -10.16 -9.54 3.42
CA GLU A 46 -9.65 -9.42 4.79
C GLU A 46 -9.27 -7.98 5.16
N ASN A 47 -9.12 -7.73 6.47
CA ASN A 47 -8.68 -6.43 6.98
C ASN A 47 -7.15 -6.34 6.96
N SER A 48 -6.60 -5.39 6.21
CA SER A 48 -5.15 -5.17 6.07
C SER A 48 -4.42 -4.85 7.38
N ARG A 49 -5.15 -4.48 8.46
CA ARG A 49 -4.61 -4.37 9.83
C ARG A 49 -4.08 -5.69 10.40
N ASN A 50 -4.57 -6.82 9.88
CA ASN A 50 -4.32 -8.16 10.42
C ASN A 50 -3.63 -9.04 9.36
N PRO A 51 -2.38 -8.73 8.95
CA PRO A 51 -1.68 -9.51 7.93
C PRO A 51 -1.55 -10.99 8.24
N GLU A 52 -1.55 -11.37 9.52
CA GLU A 52 -1.57 -12.77 9.94
C GLU A 52 -2.79 -13.56 9.46
N LYS A 53 -3.90 -12.89 9.15
CA LYS A 53 -5.14 -13.56 8.69
C LYS A 53 -5.13 -13.93 7.21
N TYR A 54 -4.32 -13.26 6.40
CA TYR A 54 -4.27 -13.50 4.96
C TYR A 54 -2.90 -13.89 4.43
N SER A 55 -1.88 -13.94 5.28
CA SER A 55 -0.54 -14.35 4.89
C SER A 55 -0.48 -15.76 4.29
N PHE A 56 -1.34 -16.66 4.76
CA PHE A 56 -1.50 -18.01 4.21
C PHE A 56 -1.83 -18.02 2.70
N PHE A 57 -2.49 -16.99 2.18
CA PHE A 57 -2.82 -16.90 0.75
C PHE A 57 -1.65 -16.41 -0.11
N ILE A 58 -0.59 -15.87 0.49
CA ILE A 58 0.55 -15.29 -0.22
C ILE A 58 1.64 -16.34 -0.33
N ASP A 59 1.71 -17.01 -1.47
CA ASP A 59 2.58 -18.17 -1.71
C ASP A 59 3.94 -17.82 -2.35
N ARG A 60 4.18 -16.55 -2.64
CA ARG A 60 5.34 -16.03 -3.38
C ARG A 60 6.01 -14.89 -2.62
N LYS A 61 7.28 -14.66 -2.96
CA LYS A 61 7.98 -13.44 -2.55
C LYS A 61 7.25 -12.22 -3.12
N ILE A 62 7.25 -11.15 -2.35
CA ILE A 62 6.62 -9.90 -2.74
C ILE A 62 7.68 -9.02 -3.38
N ASP A 63 7.47 -8.55 -4.61
CA ASP A 63 8.38 -7.57 -5.22
C ASP A 63 7.98 -6.13 -4.82
N LEU A 64 6.67 -5.88 -4.74
CA LEU A 64 6.11 -4.56 -4.47
C LEU A 64 4.92 -4.64 -3.53
N ILE A 65 4.92 -3.81 -2.48
CA ILE A 65 3.73 -3.52 -1.67
C ILE A 65 3.18 -2.15 -2.07
N TYR A 66 1.91 -2.11 -2.50
CA TYR A 66 1.22 -0.86 -2.84
C TYR A 66 0.06 -0.62 -1.87
N GLN A 67 0.01 0.56 -1.26
CA GLN A 67 -1.09 0.93 -0.37
C GLN A 67 -1.74 2.26 -0.78
N ASP A 68 -3.03 2.20 -1.09
CA ASP A 68 -3.90 3.34 -1.36
C ASP A 68 -5.22 3.21 -0.57
N ILE A 69 -5.11 3.34 0.75
CA ILE A 69 -6.27 3.31 1.66
C ILE A 69 -6.63 4.73 2.11
N SER A 70 -7.68 4.88 2.92
CA SER A 70 -8.12 6.19 3.43
C SER A 70 -8.54 6.04 4.88
N GLN A 71 -7.58 5.63 5.71
CA GLN A 71 -7.74 5.36 7.13
C GLN A 71 -6.83 6.29 7.94
N ARG A 72 -7.21 6.62 9.18
CA ARG A 72 -6.39 7.51 10.04
C ARG A 72 -5.06 6.85 10.42
N ASP A 73 -5.10 5.55 10.67
CA ASP A 73 -3.98 4.66 11.02
C ASP A 73 -3.27 4.07 9.79
N GLN A 74 -3.37 4.74 8.64
CA GLN A 74 -2.82 4.26 7.38
C GLN A 74 -1.31 3.93 7.44
N LEU A 75 -0.53 4.72 8.18
CA LEU A 75 0.90 4.48 8.34
C LEU A 75 1.17 3.21 9.16
N ASP A 76 0.39 2.95 10.20
CA ASP A 76 0.57 1.78 11.05
C ASP A 76 0.20 0.51 10.29
N ILE A 77 -0.89 0.54 9.51
CA ILE A 77 -1.28 -0.55 8.61
C ILE A 77 -0.15 -0.85 7.62
N PHE A 78 0.42 0.20 7.02
CA PHE A 78 1.49 0.06 6.04
C PHE A 78 2.72 -0.62 6.65
N LYS A 79 3.24 -0.09 7.76
CA LYS A 79 4.42 -0.64 8.45
C LYS A 79 4.19 -2.08 8.88
N ARG A 80 3.03 -2.36 9.47
CA ARG A 80 2.69 -3.72 9.91
C ARG A 80 2.72 -4.73 8.76
N ASN A 81 2.27 -4.33 7.57
CA ASN A 81 2.39 -5.15 6.36
C ASN A 81 3.85 -5.33 5.91
N LEU A 82 4.64 -4.25 5.90
CA LEU A 82 6.06 -4.30 5.55
C LEU A 82 6.88 -5.18 6.51
N GLU A 83 6.52 -5.20 7.78
CA GLU A 83 7.14 -6.05 8.80
C GLU A 83 6.74 -7.51 8.63
N PHE A 84 5.44 -7.77 8.39
CA PHE A 84 4.91 -9.13 8.29
C PHE A 84 5.39 -9.86 7.02
N PHE A 85 5.61 -9.14 5.92
CA PHE A 85 6.10 -9.70 4.67
C PHE A 85 7.53 -9.24 4.36
N PRO A 86 8.56 -9.69 5.09
CA PRO A 86 9.86 -9.03 5.11
C PRO A 86 10.64 -9.05 3.79
N ASP A 87 10.24 -9.90 2.84
CA ASP A 87 10.93 -10.13 1.57
C ASP A 87 10.55 -9.13 0.45
N TRP A 88 9.77 -8.09 0.77
CA TRP A 88 9.44 -7.02 -0.17
C TRP A 88 10.69 -6.27 -0.69
N GLN A 89 10.72 -5.94 -1.98
CA GLN A 89 11.84 -5.17 -2.57
C GLN A 89 11.56 -3.67 -2.57
N GLN A 90 10.36 -3.28 -3.01
CA GLN A 90 9.89 -1.91 -3.03
C GLN A 90 8.53 -1.77 -2.36
N ALA A 91 8.23 -0.56 -1.90
CA ALA A 91 6.91 -0.25 -1.38
C ALA A 91 6.46 1.14 -1.82
N ILE A 92 5.19 1.28 -2.19
CA ILE A 92 4.55 2.52 -2.57
C ILE A 92 3.42 2.82 -1.60
N LEU A 93 3.47 4.01 -1.00
CA LEU A 93 2.43 4.54 -0.15
C LEU A 93 1.78 5.76 -0.80
N VAL A 94 0.46 5.72 -0.98
CA VAL A 94 -0.33 6.91 -1.29
C VAL A 94 -0.77 7.56 0.02
N LEU A 95 0.00 8.55 0.48
CA LEU A 95 -0.25 9.28 1.71
C LEU A 95 -1.32 10.35 1.51
N LYS A 96 -2.47 10.21 2.19
CA LYS A 96 -3.59 11.16 2.12
C LYS A 96 -3.63 11.98 3.41
N LEU A 97 -3.00 13.15 3.42
CA LEU A 97 -2.79 13.91 4.66
C LEU A 97 -4.10 14.27 5.36
N ARG A 98 -5.16 14.56 4.59
CA ARG A 98 -6.48 14.90 5.13
C ARG A 98 -7.23 13.72 5.76
N SER A 99 -6.86 12.49 5.42
CA SER A 99 -7.40 11.29 6.08
C SER A 99 -6.75 11.06 7.44
N ILE A 100 -5.54 11.60 7.65
CA ILE A 100 -4.77 11.48 8.89
C ILE A 100 -5.11 12.63 9.84
N SER A 101 -5.19 13.87 9.32
CA SER A 101 -5.41 15.07 10.11
C SER A 101 -6.37 16.04 9.41
N SER A 102 -7.27 16.65 10.19
CA SER A 102 -8.17 17.71 9.70
C SER A 102 -7.58 19.12 9.87
N ARG A 103 -6.32 19.25 10.32
CA ARG A 103 -5.65 20.55 10.50
C ARG A 103 -5.50 21.29 9.16
N SER A 104 -5.49 22.61 9.24
CA SER A 104 -5.23 23.49 8.08
C SER A 104 -3.79 23.40 7.62
N ASP A 105 -2.83 23.34 8.56
CA ASP A 105 -1.42 23.11 8.26
C ASP A 105 -1.14 21.61 8.09
N LEU A 106 -0.84 21.25 6.84
CA LEU A 106 -0.54 19.88 6.44
C LEU A 106 0.96 19.60 6.39
N THR A 107 1.80 20.62 6.57
CA THR A 107 3.27 20.50 6.53
C THR A 107 3.74 19.66 7.71
N GLU A 108 3.32 20.01 8.93
CA GLU A 108 3.62 19.27 10.15
C GLU A 108 3.13 17.81 10.06
N THR A 109 1.93 17.61 9.50
CA THR A 109 1.35 16.26 9.32
C THR A 109 2.20 15.43 8.36
N LEU A 110 2.68 16.04 7.26
CA LEU A 110 3.57 15.38 6.30
C LEU A 110 4.92 15.04 6.93
N GLU A 111 5.54 15.97 7.64
CA GLU A 111 6.84 15.77 8.29
C GLU A 111 6.78 14.67 9.34
N SER A 112 5.78 14.69 10.21
CA SER A 112 5.55 13.63 11.20
C SER A 112 5.33 12.27 10.53
N SER A 113 4.55 12.23 9.43
CA SER A 113 4.31 11.00 8.67
C SER A 113 5.59 10.43 8.04
N ILE A 114 6.45 11.30 7.49
CA ILE A 114 7.74 10.92 6.90
C ILE A 114 8.71 10.47 7.99
N SER A 115 8.74 11.15 9.14
CA SER A 115 9.59 10.77 10.28
C SER A 115 9.24 9.39 10.80
N GLY A 116 7.96 8.98 10.72
CA GLY A 116 7.56 7.61 11.05
C GLY A 116 8.06 6.56 10.07
N LEU A 117 8.60 6.92 8.90
CA LEU A 117 9.09 5.98 7.88
C LEU A 117 10.63 5.91 7.86
N ASP A 118 11.28 6.28 8.95
CA ASP A 118 12.73 6.36 9.11
C ASP A 118 13.45 5.01 8.98
N ASP A 119 12.79 3.89 9.28
CA ASP A 119 13.28 2.53 9.01
C ASP A 119 13.48 2.22 7.52
N TYR A 120 12.89 3.03 6.63
CA TYR A 120 12.92 2.83 5.18
C TYR A 120 13.73 3.92 4.48
N PHE A 121 14.22 3.60 3.28
CA PHE A 121 14.87 4.57 2.41
C PHE A 121 13.83 5.14 1.44
N ILE A 122 13.47 6.41 1.61
CA ILE A 122 12.55 7.09 0.70
C ILE A 122 13.29 7.42 -0.59
N ARG A 123 13.02 6.64 -1.65
CA ARG A 123 13.60 6.82 -2.99
C ARG A 123 13.01 8.04 -3.69
N LYS A 124 11.70 8.23 -3.57
CA LYS A 124 10.98 9.32 -4.25
C LYS A 124 9.75 9.72 -3.46
N LYS A 125 9.49 11.02 -3.39
CA LYS A 125 8.24 11.61 -2.89
C LYS A 125 7.68 12.51 -3.97
N VAL A 126 6.43 12.29 -4.36
CA VAL A 126 5.74 13.05 -5.42
C VAL A 126 4.48 13.66 -4.85
N ASP A 127 4.33 14.98 -4.98
CA ASP A 127 3.08 15.67 -4.72
C ASP A 127 2.11 15.42 -5.89
N LEU A 128 0.89 14.96 -5.60
CA LEU A 128 -0.11 14.63 -6.62
C LEU A 128 -1.04 15.82 -6.95
N SER A 129 -0.74 17.00 -6.42
CA SER A 129 -1.43 18.24 -6.78
C SER A 129 -1.15 18.63 -8.25
N PRO A 130 -2.14 19.22 -8.96
CA PRO A 130 -3.45 19.66 -8.48
C PRO A 130 -4.55 18.57 -8.50
N ILE A 131 -4.29 17.41 -9.12
CA ILE A 131 -5.30 16.36 -9.36
C ILE A 131 -5.84 15.81 -8.03
N HIS A 132 -4.94 15.46 -7.12
CA HIS A 132 -5.26 15.05 -5.75
C HIS A 132 -4.54 15.95 -4.75
N ARG A 133 -5.18 17.06 -4.38
CA ARG A 133 -4.61 18.00 -3.39
C ARG A 133 -4.32 17.30 -2.08
N SER A 134 -3.20 17.65 -1.44
CA SER A 134 -2.80 17.09 -0.13
C SER A 134 -2.53 15.58 -0.15
N HIS A 135 -2.25 15.02 -1.32
CA HIS A 135 -1.85 13.62 -1.48
C HIS A 135 -0.40 13.53 -1.94
N TYR A 136 0.34 12.59 -1.37
CA TYR A 136 1.72 12.30 -1.75
C TYR A 136 1.86 10.83 -2.12
N MET A 137 2.56 10.54 -3.20
CA MET A 137 3.01 9.18 -3.50
C MET A 137 4.46 9.04 -3.07
N ILE A 138 4.74 8.04 -2.24
CA ILE A 138 6.06 7.81 -1.65
C ILE A 138 6.54 6.44 -2.07
N LEU A 139 7.65 6.38 -2.83
CA LEU A 139 8.36 5.15 -3.18
C LEU A 139 9.47 4.92 -2.16
N MET A 140 9.53 3.71 -1.63
CA MET A 140 10.45 3.30 -0.57
C MET A 140 11.14 1.99 -0.91
N GLU A 141 12.33 1.83 -0.35
CA GLU A 141 13.09 0.60 -0.30
C GLU A 141 13.50 0.30 1.14
N ARG A 142 13.74 -0.97 1.46
CA ARG A 142 14.21 -1.36 2.79
C ARG A 142 15.62 -0.80 2.99
N ARG A 143 15.89 -0.16 4.13
CA ARG A 143 17.28 0.14 4.50
C ARG A 143 18.00 -1.20 4.68
N LYS A 144 19.11 -1.41 3.97
CA LYS A 144 19.96 -2.58 4.21
C LYS A 144 20.31 -2.56 5.69
N ARG A 145 19.84 -3.55 6.46
CA ARG A 145 20.36 -3.75 7.82
C ARG A 145 21.84 -4.04 7.63
N VAL A 146 22.70 -3.14 8.11
CA VAL A 146 24.11 -3.46 8.30
C VAL A 146 24.10 -4.61 9.32
N PRO A 147 24.60 -5.81 8.97
CA PRO A 147 24.76 -6.86 9.96
C PRO A 147 25.61 -6.28 11.10
N ILE A 148 25.12 -6.36 12.32
CA ILE A 148 25.96 -6.14 13.49
C ILE A 148 26.75 -7.45 13.61
N ASP A 149 28.03 -7.39 13.24
CA ASP A 149 29.00 -8.48 13.48
C ASP A 149 29.15 -8.76 14.99
#